data_AF-A0A522AZF8-F1
#
_entry.id   AF-A0A522AZF8-F1
#
_cell.length_a   1.000
_cell.length_b   1.000
_cell.length_c   1.000
_cell.angle_alpha   90.00
_cell.angle_beta   90.00
_cell.angle_gamma   90.00
#
_symmetry.space_group_name_H-M   'P 1'
#
loop_
_entity.id
_entity.type
_entity.pdbx_description
1 polymer ?
#
loop_
_entity_poly.entity_id
_entity_poly.type
_entity_poly.pdbx_seq_one_letter_code
_entity_poly.pdbx_strand_id
1 'polypeptide(L)' 'MADQPDAFRKGLSIAMRIGVELVAALAVGGGLGYLADSYFDSSPTGLLIGVFLGMSAGLLNVYRMASRF' A
#
# COMPACT_ATOMS: atom_id res chain seq x y z
N MET A 1 -16.27 -25.75 22.73
CA MET A 1 -15.19 -25.61 21.72
C MET A 1 -15.73 -24.76 20.57
N ALA A 2 -15.71 -23.44 20.72
CA ALA A 2 -16.18 -22.49 19.71
C ALA A 2 -15.24 -21.26 19.75
N ASP A 3 -14.13 -21.35 19.03
CA ASP A 3 -13.13 -20.27 18.87
C ASP A 3 -12.71 -20.08 17.39
N GLN A 4 -13.26 -20.92 16.48
CA GLN A 4 -12.99 -20.85 15.04
C GLN A 4 -13.54 -19.60 14.33
N PRO A 5 -14.76 -19.07 14.64
CA PRO A 5 -15.28 -17.92 13.92
C PRO A 5 -14.52 -16.61 14.22
N ASP A 6 -13.96 -16.47 15.43
CA ASP A 6 -13.30 -15.23 15.86
C ASP A 6 -11.87 -15.11 15.31
N ALA A 7 -11.12 -16.21 15.30
CA ALA A 7 -9.80 -16.27 14.66
C ALA A 7 -9.87 -15.98 13.15
N PHE A 8 -10.88 -16.55 12.47
CA PHE A 8 -11.10 -16.31 11.04
C PHE A 8 -11.45 -14.85 10.75
N ARG A 9 -12.39 -14.27 11.51
CA ARG A 9 -12.78 -12.85 11.36
C ARG A 9 -11.59 -11.90 11.60
N LYS A 10 -10.74 -12.21 12.58
CA LYS A 10 -9.52 -11.45 12.87
C LYS A 10 -8.48 -11.57 11.75
N GLY A 11 -8.27 -12.77 11.20
CA GLY A 11 -7.38 -12.97 10.05
C GLY A 11 -7.86 -12.20 8.81
N LEU A 12 -9.17 -12.23 8.54
CA LEU A 12 -9.77 -11.51 7.43
C LEU A 12 -9.63 -9.99 7.57
N SER A 13 -9.88 -9.42 8.76
CA SER A 13 -9.77 -7.98 8.97
C SER A 13 -8.33 -7.48 8.79
N ILE A 14 -7.34 -8.26 9.24
CA ILE A 14 -5.91 -7.95 9.04
C ILE A 14 -5.56 -8.01 7.56
N ALA A 15 -5.95 -9.07 6.85
CA ALA A 15 -5.67 -9.23 5.42
C ALA A 15 -6.28 -8.08 4.59
N MET A 16 -7.54 -7.71 4.87
CA MET A 16 -8.20 -6.58 4.20
C MET A 16 -7.47 -5.27 4.43
N ARG A 17 -7.03 -5.01 5.66
CA ARG A 17 -6.28 -3.81 5.98
C ARG A 17 -4.94 -3.74 5.23
N ILE A 18 -4.20 -4.84 5.21
CA ILE A 18 -2.94 -4.94 4.44
C ILE A 18 -3.19 -4.64 2.97
N GLY A 19 -4.22 -5.28 2.38
CA GLY A 19 -4.57 -5.07 0.98
C GLY A 19 -4.90 -3.60 0.68
N VAL A 20 -5.72 -2.97 1.50
CA VAL A 20 -6.09 -1.55 1.33
C VAL A 20 -4.88 -0.63 1.48
N GLU A 21 -3.99 -0.86 2.45
CA GLU A 21 -2.79 -0.04 2.64
C GLU A 21 -1.84 -0.13 1.44
N LEU A 22 -1.65 -1.32 0.87
CA LEU A 22 -0.81 -1.51 -0.31
C LEU A 22 -1.41 -0.84 -1.55
N VAL A 23 -2.71 -1.04 -1.81
CA VAL A 23 -3.40 -0.42 -2.95
C VAL A 23 -3.43 1.10 -2.81
N ALA A 24 -3.72 1.63 -1.63
CA ALA A 24 -3.73 3.06 -1.38
C ALA A 24 -2.34 3.67 -1.59
N ALA A 25 -1.28 3.05 -1.07
CA ALA A 25 0.08 3.55 -1.24
C ALA A 25 0.53 3.55 -2.71
N LEU A 26 0.19 2.51 -3.47
CA LEU A 26 0.45 2.46 -4.91
C LEU A 26 -0.38 3.49 -5.69
N ALA A 27 -1.65 3.65 -5.37
CA ALA A 27 -2.53 4.62 -6.02
C ALA A 27 -2.03 6.06 -5.78
N VAL A 28 -1.63 6.37 -4.54
CA VAL A 28 -1.07 7.69 -4.20
C VAL A 28 0.30 7.89 -4.84
N GLY A 29 1.21 6.92 -4.74
CA GLY A 29 2.55 7.02 -5.33
C GLY A 29 2.52 7.12 -6.85
N GLY A 30 1.73 6.28 -7.51
CA GLY A 30 1.52 6.33 -8.96
C GLY A 30 0.79 7.61 -9.40
N GLY A 31 -0.23 8.05 -8.64
CA GLY A 31 -0.93 9.30 -8.92
C GLY A 31 -0.02 10.53 -8.83
N LEU A 32 0.82 10.61 -7.79
CA LEU A 32 1.82 11.66 -7.63
C LEU A 32 2.91 11.57 -8.70
N GLY A 33 3.35 10.37 -9.06
CA GLY A 33 4.34 10.15 -10.12
C GLY A 33 3.82 10.57 -11.49
N TYR A 34 2.58 10.23 -11.82
CA TYR A 34 1.91 10.68 -13.03
C TYR A 34 1.75 12.20 -13.07
N LEU A 35 1.36 12.79 -11.95
CA LEU A 35 1.22 14.24 -11.85
C LEU A 35 2.60 14.93 -12.01
N ALA A 36 3.66 14.37 -11.44
CA ALA A 36 5.01 14.87 -11.66
C ALA A 36 5.40 14.79 -13.15
N ASP A 37 5.14 13.66 -13.80
CA ASP A 37 5.43 13.48 -15.22
C ASP A 37 4.69 14.48 -16.12
N SER A 38 3.48 14.90 -15.75
CA SER A 38 2.74 15.91 -16.51
C SER A 38 3.25 17.34 -16.30
N TYR A 39 3.84 17.65 -15.13
CA TYR A 39 4.46 18.95 -14.89
C TYR A 39 5.84 19.09 -15.54
N PHE A 40 6.61 18.00 -15.61
CA PHE A 40 7.99 18.01 -16.11
C PHE A 40 8.14 17.50 -17.55
N ASP A 41 7.03 17.13 -18.22
CA ASP A 41 7.02 16.45 -19.54
C ASP A 41 7.95 15.21 -19.57
N SER A 42 8.22 14.62 -18.40
CA SER A 42 9.25 13.60 -18.19
C SER A 42 8.75 12.16 -18.33
N SER A 43 7.59 11.96 -18.97
CA SER A 43 6.90 10.68 -19.04
C SER A 43 7.81 9.57 -19.61
N PRO A 44 8.05 8.43 -18.89
CA PRO A 44 7.37 7.94 -17.68
C PRO A 44 8.24 7.95 -16.40
N THR A 45 9.22 8.84 -16.29
CA THR A 45 10.27 8.77 -15.26
C THR A 45 9.73 9.01 -13.85
N GLY A 46 8.87 10.01 -13.67
CA GLY A 46 8.19 10.35 -12.43
C GLY A 46 7.21 9.27 -11.99
N LEU A 47 6.45 8.67 -12.91
CA LEU A 47 5.56 7.55 -12.65
C LEU A 47 6.33 6.34 -12.10
N LEU A 48 7.45 5.96 -12.73
CA LEU A 48 8.30 4.86 -12.28
C LEU A 48 8.77 5.09 -10.84
N ILE A 49 9.36 6.25 -10.57
CA ILE A 49 9.83 6.62 -9.23
C ILE A 49 8.66 6.62 -8.24
N GLY A 50 7.53 7.22 -8.60
CA GLY A 50 6.33 7.29 -7.77
C GLY A 50 5.77 5.92 -7.40
N VAL A 51 5.77 4.96 -8.33
CA VAL A 51 5.35 3.58 -8.07
C VAL A 51 6.32 2.88 -7.11
N PHE A 52 7.63 2.99 -7.30
CA PHE A 52 8.61 2.41 -6.37
C PHE A 52 8.52 3.02 -4.97
N LEU A 53 8.32 4.34 -4.88
CA LEU A 53 8.11 5.03 -3.61
C LEU A 53 6.79 4.60 -2.95
N GLY A 54 5.70 4.51 -3.72
CA GLY A 54 4.41 4.02 -3.24
C GLY A 54 4.48 2.58 -2.73
N MET A 55 5.14 1.69 -3.47
CA MET A 55 5.37 0.31 -3.04
C MET A 55 6.20 0.25 -1.75
N SER A 56 7.28 1.03 -1.68
CA SER A 56 8.13 1.12 -0.48
C SER A 56 7.35 1.64 0.73
N ALA A 57 6.53 2.69 0.56
CA ALA A 57 5.69 3.25 1.61
C ALA A 57 4.63 2.24 2.09
N GLY A 58 3.97 1.53 1.15
CA GLY A 58 3.00 0.49 1.47
C GLY A 58 3.61 -0.65 2.27
N LEU A 59 4.74 -1.18 1.83
CA LEU A 59 5.47 -2.24 2.53
C LEU A 59 5.94 -1.80 3.92
N LEU A 60 6.47 -0.58 4.04
CA LEU A 60 6.89 -0.03 5.34
C LEU A 60 5.71 0.15 6.30
N ASN A 61 4.54 0.55 5.79
CA ASN A 61 3.35 0.72 6.63
C ASN A 61 2.82 -0.62 7.12
N VAL A 62 2.76 -1.61 6.24
CA VAL A 62 2.40 -3.00 6.59
C VAL A 62 3.39 -3.59 7.59
N TYR A 63 4.70 -3.40 7.37
CA TYR A 63 5.73 -3.85 8.30
C TYR A 63 5.59 -3.19 9.68
N ARG A 64 5.34 -1.87 9.72
CA ARG A 64 5.11 -1.14 10.98
C ARG A 64 3.82 -1.58 11.68
N MET A 65 2.79 -1.96 10.93
CA MET A 65 1.59 -2.56 11.50
C MET A 65 1.90 -3.94 12.07
N ALA A 66 2.63 -4.78 11.31
CA ALA A 66 3.01 -6.12 11.70
C ALA A 66 3.91 -6.14 12.95
N SER A 67 4.84 -5.18 13.07
CA SER A 67 5.76 -5.06 14.21
C SER A 67 5.14 -4.46 15.47
N ARG A 68 3.90 -3.95 15.39
CA ARG A 68 3.14 -3.43 16.53
C ARG A 68 2.18 -4.45 17.15
N PHE A 69 2.10 -5.65 16.58
CA PHE A 69 1.44 -6.81 17.19
C PHE A 69 2.39 -7.48 18.19
#